data_AF-Q6XHZ8-F1
#
_entry.id   AF-Q6XHZ8-F1
#
_cell.length_a   1.000
_cell.length_b   1.000
_cell.length_c   1.000
_cell.angle_alpha   90.00
_cell.angle_beta   90.00
_cell.angle_gamma   90.00
#
_symmetry.space_group_name_H-M   'P 1'
#
loop_
_entity.id
_entity.type
_entity.pdbx_description
1 polymer ?
#
loop_
_entity_poly.entity_id
_entity_poly.type
_entity_poly.pdbx_seq_one_letter_code
_entity_poly.pdbx_strand_id
1 'polypeptide(L)'
;MRPEPTFADKNPSKFRDYSVDTTDPLKERVRQTYRQMHLNQTVDFVKGRREHWLKFNTIKMTVREALEKLNDLVDESDPDLDLPNIIHAFQAAERARAEFPEHDWLHLTALIHDLGKIMAFYGEPQWAVVGDTFAVGCRWGDSIVYREESFEGNPDGD
;
A
#
# COMPACT_ATOMS: atom_id res chain seq x y z
N MET A 1 2.58 9.78 -20.46
CA MET A 1 3.60 10.65 -19.83
C MET A 1 4.72 9.72 -19.40
N ARG A 2 5.94 9.86 -19.93
CA ARG A 2 7.08 9.01 -19.56
C ARG A 2 7.59 9.47 -18.18
N PRO A 3 7.84 8.59 -17.20
CA PRO A 3 8.46 8.98 -15.94
C PRO A 3 9.82 9.64 -16.22
N GLU A 4 10.05 10.83 -15.67
CA GLU A 4 11.31 11.57 -15.81
C GLU A 4 12.49 10.76 -15.23
N PRO A 5 13.72 10.89 -15.77
CA PRO A 5 14.91 10.15 -15.31
C PRO A 5 15.25 10.34 -13.83
N THR A 6 14.73 11.40 -13.21
CA THR A 6 14.91 11.75 -11.79
C THR A 6 14.42 10.68 -10.82
N PHE A 7 13.63 9.71 -11.28
CA PHE A 7 13.08 8.62 -10.45
C PHE A 7 13.76 7.26 -10.68
N ALA A 8 14.86 7.22 -11.45
CA ALA A 8 15.53 5.98 -11.84
C ALA A 8 16.51 5.44 -10.79
N ASP A 9 17.08 6.29 -9.93
CA ASP A 9 18.17 5.92 -9.02
C ASP A 9 17.72 5.87 -7.55
N LYS A 10 17.14 4.73 -7.13
CA LYS A 10 17.06 4.39 -5.70
C LYS A 10 18.25 3.50 -5.34
N ASN A 11 19.03 3.88 -4.33
CA ASN A 11 20.11 3.05 -3.81
C ASN A 11 19.52 1.73 -3.26
N PRO A 12 19.89 0.55 -3.80
CA PRO A 12 19.32 -0.73 -3.39
C PRO A 12 19.46 -1.00 -1.89
N SER A 13 20.50 -0.47 -1.24
CA SER A 13 20.72 -0.66 0.19
C SER A 13 19.78 0.15 1.09
N LYS A 14 19.03 1.09 0.52
CA LYS A 14 18.04 1.93 1.22
C LYS A 14 16.60 1.60 0.87
N PHE A 15 16.38 0.61 -0.01
CA PHE A 15 15.04 0.17 -0.40
C PHE A 15 14.36 -0.58 0.75
N ARG A 16 13.13 -0.19 1.08
CA ARG A 16 12.33 -0.79 2.17
C ARG A 16 13.06 -0.80 3.53
N ASP A 17 13.72 0.30 3.85
CA ASP A 17 14.39 0.47 5.15
C ASP A 17 13.37 0.81 6.26
N TYR A 18 12.99 -0.22 7.03
CA TYR A 18 12.12 -0.10 8.20
C TYR A 18 12.87 0.08 9.52
N SER A 19 14.17 0.43 9.50
CA SER A 19 14.88 0.74 10.74
C SER A 19 14.19 1.87 11.52
N VAL A 20 14.13 1.73 12.84
CA VAL A 20 13.47 2.71 13.71
C VAL A 20 14.37 3.92 13.91
N ASP A 21 13.90 5.08 13.45
CA ASP A 21 14.49 6.39 13.73
C ASP A 21 13.35 7.37 14.03
N THR A 22 13.13 7.65 15.31
CA THR A 22 12.06 8.55 15.77
C THR A 22 12.33 10.02 15.44
N THR A 23 13.51 10.36 14.93
CA THR A 23 13.86 11.72 14.51
C THR A 23 13.57 11.98 13.04
N ASP A 24 13.36 10.92 12.25
CA ASP A 24 12.94 10.99 10.85
C ASP A 24 11.40 10.99 10.75
N PRO A 25 10.78 12.10 10.31
CA PRO A 25 9.32 12.19 10.20
C PRO A 25 8.69 11.15 9.27
N LEU A 26 9.41 10.73 8.22
CA LEU A 26 8.91 9.73 7.26
C LEU A 26 8.88 8.35 7.93
N LYS A 27 9.97 7.96 8.59
CA LYS A 27 10.04 6.68 9.31
C LYS A 27 9.04 6.62 10.46
N GLU A 28 8.86 7.72 11.18
CA GLU A 28 7.85 7.78 12.24
C GLU A 28 6.43 7.68 11.69
N ARG A 29 6.12 8.35 10.56
CA ARG A 29 4.82 8.20 9.87
C ARG A 29 4.55 6.74 9.49
N VAL A 30 5.51 6.08 8.84
CA VAL A 30 5.42 4.67 8.44
C VAL A 30 5.21 3.77 9.66
N ARG A 31 5.99 3.97 10.72
CA ARG A 31 5.88 3.20 11.97
C ARG A 31 4.51 3.37 12.62
N GLN A 32 3.97 4.58 12.65
CA GLN A 32 2.63 4.85 13.20
C GLN A 32 1.54 4.21 12.36
N THR A 33 1.64 4.25 11.03
CA THR A 33 0.67 3.59 10.13
C THR A 33 0.64 2.08 10.36
N TYR A 34 1.81 1.42 10.45
CA TYR A 34 1.88 0.00 10.78
C TYR A 34 1.41 -0.30 12.21
N ARG A 35 1.71 0.57 13.20
CA ARG A 35 1.20 0.40 14.57
C ARG A 35 -0.32 0.42 14.60
N GLN A 36 -0.95 1.38 13.90
CA GLN A 36 -2.41 1.44 13.81
C GLN A 36 -2.98 0.26 13.03
N MET A 37 -2.32 -0.18 11.97
CA MET A 37 -2.71 -1.38 11.22
C MET A 37 -2.71 -2.60 12.13
N HIS A 38 -1.58 -2.89 12.77
CA HIS A 38 -1.40 -4.08 13.60
C HIS A 38 -2.23 -4.06 14.87
N LEU A 39 -2.64 -2.88 15.37
CA LEU A 39 -3.57 -2.77 16.49
C LEU A 39 -5.02 -3.09 16.10
N ASN A 40 -5.46 -2.65 14.91
CA ASN A 40 -6.88 -2.60 14.55
C ASN A 40 -7.31 -3.63 13.48
N GLN A 41 -6.37 -4.24 12.74
CA GLN A 41 -6.67 -5.31 11.79
C GLN A 41 -6.94 -6.62 12.54
N THR A 42 -8.23 -6.85 12.82
CA THR A 42 -8.77 -8.07 13.44
C THR A 42 -9.60 -8.87 12.43
N VAL A 43 -9.91 -10.13 12.75
CA VAL A 43 -10.83 -10.96 11.95
C VAL A 43 -12.16 -10.25 11.74
N ASP A 44 -12.70 -9.65 12.80
CA ASP A 44 -14.00 -8.96 12.75
C ASP A 44 -13.93 -7.68 11.93
N PHE A 45 -12.86 -6.89 12.07
CA PHE A 45 -12.65 -5.70 11.24
C PHE A 45 -12.59 -6.07 9.75
N VAL A 46 -11.77 -7.07 9.39
CA VAL A 46 -11.61 -7.52 8.00
C VAL A 46 -12.92 -8.05 7.43
N LYS A 47 -13.70 -8.84 8.19
CA LYS A 47 -15.03 -9.30 7.76
C LYS A 47 -15.96 -8.11 7.49
N GLY A 48 -16.00 -7.13 8.38
CA GLY A 48 -16.81 -5.92 8.22
C GLY A 48 -16.42 -5.10 6.99
N ARG A 49 -15.11 -4.90 6.75
CA ARG A 49 -14.62 -4.21 5.55
C ARG A 49 -14.96 -4.96 4.27
N ARG A 50 -14.86 -6.30 4.26
CA ARG A 50 -15.27 -7.13 3.12
C ARG A 50 -16.76 -6.99 2.84
N GLU A 51 -17.61 -7.03 3.85
CA GLU A 51 -19.05 -6.82 3.68
C GLU A 51 -19.38 -5.43 3.13
N HIS A 52 -18.63 -4.40 3.55
CA HIS A 52 -18.80 -3.04 3.06
C HIS A 52 -18.34 -2.87 1.60
N TRP A 53 -17.08 -3.21 1.30
CA TRP A 53 -16.44 -2.87 0.02
C TRP A 53 -16.79 -3.81 -1.13
N LEU A 54 -17.11 -5.09 -0.86
CA LEU A 54 -17.45 -6.05 -1.92
C LEU A 54 -18.86 -5.82 -2.51
N LYS A 55 -19.58 -4.79 -2.07
CA LYS A 55 -20.83 -4.32 -2.68
C LYS A 55 -20.60 -3.48 -3.93
N PHE A 56 -19.39 -2.93 -4.11
CA PHE A 56 -19.00 -2.09 -5.26
C PHE A 56 -19.99 -0.97 -5.59
N ASN A 57 -20.61 -0.36 -4.57
CA ASN A 57 -21.66 0.66 -4.73
C ASN A 57 -21.24 2.05 -4.21
N THR A 58 -20.00 2.21 -3.76
CA THR A 58 -19.47 3.49 -3.24
C THR A 58 -19.20 4.49 -4.36
N ILE A 59 -18.70 4.03 -5.50
CA ILE A 59 -18.28 4.89 -6.60
C ILE A 59 -18.33 4.16 -7.95
N LYS A 60 -18.55 4.94 -9.02
CA LYS A 60 -18.40 4.53 -10.40
C LYS A 60 -17.37 5.43 -11.09
N MET A 61 -16.32 4.82 -11.63
CA MET A 61 -15.24 5.48 -12.35
C MET A 61 -14.65 4.54 -13.41
N THR A 62 -14.04 5.12 -14.42
CA THR A 62 -13.14 4.43 -15.35
C THR A 62 -11.78 4.20 -14.70
N VAL A 63 -10.99 3.25 -15.24
CA VAL A 63 -9.61 3.01 -14.78
C VAL A 63 -8.76 4.27 -14.83
N ARG A 64 -8.93 5.10 -15.87
CA ARG A 64 -8.18 6.35 -16.02
C ARG A 64 -8.52 7.36 -14.92
N GLU A 65 -9.80 7.54 -14.62
CA GLU A 65 -10.22 8.43 -13.53
C GLU A 65 -9.70 7.93 -12.17
N ALA A 66 -9.65 6.61 -11.96
CA ALA A 66 -9.06 6.02 -10.76
C ALA A 66 -7.56 6.34 -10.62
N LEU A 67 -6.80 6.17 -11.71
CA LEU A 67 -5.38 6.49 -11.78
C LEU A 67 -5.12 7.98 -11.55
N GLU A 68 -5.93 8.85 -12.17
CA GLU A 68 -5.83 10.30 -12.00
C GLU A 68 -6.13 10.71 -10.55
N LYS A 69 -7.13 10.09 -9.91
CA LYS A 69 -7.47 10.34 -8.51
C LYS A 69 -6.37 9.91 -7.54
N LEU A 70 -5.67 8.81 -7.81
CA LEU A 70 -4.57 8.34 -6.97
C LEU A 70 -3.37 9.30 -6.94
N ASN A 71 -3.27 10.27 -7.84
CA ASN A 71 -2.25 11.31 -7.75
C ASN A 71 -2.33 12.14 -6.47
N ASP A 72 -3.53 12.25 -5.90
CA ASP A 72 -3.76 13.02 -4.68
C ASP A 72 -3.48 12.20 -3.41
N LEU A 73 -3.05 10.93 -3.54
CA LEU A 73 -2.75 10.04 -2.42
C LEU A 73 -1.25 9.98 -2.18
N VAL A 74 -0.84 10.35 -0.97
CA VAL A 74 0.50 10.04 -0.44
C VAL A 74 0.38 8.78 0.41
N ASP A 75 1.08 7.71 0.01
CA ASP A 75 1.08 6.43 0.73
C ASP A 75 1.86 6.56 2.05
N GLU A 76 1.15 6.51 3.18
CA GLU A 76 1.75 6.70 4.50
C GLU A 76 2.61 5.50 4.95
N SER A 77 2.49 4.35 4.30
CA SER A 77 3.18 3.10 4.67
C SER A 77 4.50 2.88 3.91
N ASP A 78 4.72 3.67 2.85
CA ASP A 78 5.88 3.51 1.98
C ASP A 78 7.08 4.34 2.48
N PRO A 79 8.21 3.70 2.85
CA PRO A 79 9.41 4.41 3.29
C PRO A 79 10.23 4.98 2.12
N ASP A 80 9.89 4.62 0.88
CA ASP A 80 10.65 4.93 -0.33
C ASP A 80 9.93 5.91 -1.26
N LEU A 81 8.60 6.07 -1.16
CA LEU A 81 7.83 6.90 -2.08
C LEU A 81 7.45 8.27 -1.52
N ASP A 82 7.98 9.28 -2.19
CA ASP A 82 7.45 10.66 -2.24
C ASP A 82 6.89 10.96 -3.65
N LEU A 83 6.56 9.90 -4.42
CA LEU A 83 6.09 9.99 -5.80
C LEU A 83 4.57 9.88 -5.90
N PRO A 84 3.93 10.61 -6.84
CA PRO A 84 2.53 10.39 -7.16
C PRO A 84 2.28 8.95 -7.60
N ASN A 85 1.24 8.30 -7.06
CA ASN A 85 0.93 6.88 -7.33
C ASN A 85 0.75 6.55 -8.82
N ILE A 86 0.32 7.50 -9.66
CA ILE A 86 0.22 7.24 -11.10
C ILE A 86 1.58 6.95 -11.74
N ILE A 87 2.65 7.58 -11.24
CA ILE A 87 4.00 7.41 -11.76
C ILE A 87 4.48 6.00 -11.44
N HIS A 88 4.23 5.54 -10.21
CA HIS A 88 4.50 4.16 -9.79
C HIS A 88 3.75 3.15 -10.67
N ALA A 89 2.44 3.36 -10.90
CA ALA A 89 1.63 2.48 -11.74
C ALA A 89 2.18 2.37 -13.17
N PHE A 90 2.55 3.49 -13.81
CA PHE A 90 3.15 3.47 -15.15
C PHE A 90 4.57 2.89 -15.17
N GLN A 91 5.38 3.12 -14.12
CA GLN A 91 6.71 2.51 -14.01
C GLN A 91 6.61 0.99 -13.93
N ALA A 92 5.70 0.46 -13.12
CA ALA A 92 5.46 -0.98 -13.02
C ALA A 92 4.97 -1.55 -14.36
N ALA A 93 3.99 -0.90 -15.00
CA ALA A 93 3.45 -1.32 -16.29
C ALA A 93 4.49 -1.31 -17.41
N GLU A 94 5.30 -0.25 -17.51
CA GLU A 94 6.33 -0.14 -18.56
C GLU A 94 7.50 -1.11 -18.35
N ARG A 95 7.88 -1.40 -17.09
CA ARG A 95 8.86 -2.45 -16.79
C ARG A 95 8.33 -3.82 -17.20
N ALA A 96 7.10 -4.16 -16.82
CA ALA A 96 6.44 -5.39 -17.24
C ALA A 96 6.36 -5.50 -18.77
N ARG A 97 6.04 -4.40 -19.45
CA ARG A 97 6.00 -4.33 -20.92
C ARG A 97 7.36 -4.57 -21.58
N ALA A 98 8.43 -4.06 -20.99
CA ALA A 98 9.78 -4.21 -21.51
C ALA A 98 10.34 -5.63 -21.30
N GLU A 99 10.07 -6.23 -20.13
CA GLU A 99 10.59 -7.55 -19.77
C GLU A 99 9.75 -8.70 -20.35
N PHE A 100 8.43 -8.52 -20.47
CA PHE A 100 7.49 -9.55 -20.91
C PHE A 100 6.58 -9.04 -22.04
N PRO A 101 7.14 -8.64 -23.20
CA PRO A 101 6.38 -7.96 -24.26
C PRO A 101 5.21 -8.80 -24.81
N GLU A 102 5.27 -10.13 -24.72
CA GLU A 102 4.23 -11.06 -25.12
C GLU A 102 3.06 -11.23 -24.12
N HIS A 103 3.18 -10.69 -22.90
CA HIS A 103 2.18 -10.83 -21.83
C HIS A 103 1.43 -9.51 -21.57
N ASP A 104 0.60 -9.08 -22.53
CA ASP A 104 -0.17 -7.83 -22.44
C ASP A 104 -1.02 -7.69 -21.15
N TRP A 105 -1.61 -8.78 -20.69
CA TRP A 105 -2.37 -8.83 -19.43
C TRP A 105 -1.52 -8.49 -18.21
N LEU A 106 -0.21 -8.80 -18.22
CA LEU A 106 0.70 -8.48 -17.12
C LEU A 106 0.99 -6.98 -17.08
N HIS A 107 1.07 -6.33 -18.25
CA HIS A 107 1.27 -4.88 -18.34
C HIS A 107 0.07 -4.16 -17.71
N LEU A 108 -1.15 -4.62 -18.04
CA LEU A 108 -2.37 -4.09 -17.45
C LEU A 108 -2.46 -4.40 -15.95
N THR A 109 -2.12 -5.62 -15.54
CA THR A 109 -2.12 -6.01 -14.12
C THR A 109 -1.21 -5.10 -13.30
N ALA A 110 0.00 -4.83 -13.79
CA ALA A 110 0.93 -3.90 -13.17
C ALA A 110 0.40 -2.46 -13.15
N LEU A 111 -0.34 -2.03 -14.17
CA LEU A 111 -0.96 -0.70 -14.18
C LEU A 111 -2.06 -0.56 -13.12
N ILE A 112 -2.86 -1.61 -12.89
CA ILE A 112 -4.07 -1.52 -12.05
C ILE A 112 -3.89 -2.06 -10.62
N HIS A 113 -2.72 -2.61 -10.28
CA HIS A 113 -2.51 -3.35 -9.04
C HIS A 113 -2.88 -2.56 -7.77
N ASP A 114 -2.60 -1.26 -7.77
CA ASP A 114 -2.80 -0.37 -6.61
C ASP A 114 -4.10 0.45 -6.67
N LEU A 115 -5.01 0.20 -7.64
CA LEU A 115 -6.26 0.95 -7.75
C LEU A 115 -7.16 0.84 -6.52
N GLY A 116 -7.02 -0.21 -5.71
CA GLY A 116 -7.73 -0.34 -4.44
C GLY A 116 -7.45 0.80 -3.46
N LYS A 117 -6.31 1.49 -3.60
CA LYS A 117 -5.93 2.59 -2.71
C LYS A 117 -6.89 3.78 -2.75
N ILE A 118 -7.79 3.85 -3.74
CA ILE A 118 -8.85 4.86 -3.79
C ILE A 118 -9.74 4.85 -2.54
N MET A 119 -9.83 3.72 -1.82
CA MET A 119 -10.60 3.60 -0.58
C MET A 119 -10.20 4.66 0.47
N ALA A 120 -8.95 5.12 0.47
CA ALA A 120 -8.46 6.18 1.36
C ALA A 120 -9.19 7.53 1.17
N PHE A 121 -9.77 7.78 -0.02
CA PHE A 121 -10.56 8.98 -0.27
C PHE A 121 -12.04 8.86 0.15
N TYR A 122 -12.45 7.67 0.61
CA TYR A 122 -13.85 7.34 0.89
C TYR A 122 -14.05 6.87 2.33
N GLY A 123 -13.31 7.48 3.26
CA GLY A 123 -13.51 7.31 4.71
C GLY A 123 -12.74 6.17 5.35
N GLU A 124 -11.93 5.43 4.59
CA GLU A 124 -10.99 4.46 5.18
C GLU A 124 -9.71 5.17 5.64
N PRO A 125 -9.23 4.89 6.86
CA PRO A 125 -7.90 5.34 7.26
C PRO A 125 -6.83 4.60 6.44
N GLN A 126 -5.67 5.23 6.20
CA GLN A 126 -4.64 4.63 5.36
C GLN A 126 -4.16 3.25 5.86
N TRP A 127 -4.08 3.05 7.18
CA TRP A 127 -3.71 1.74 7.75
C TRP A 127 -4.66 0.59 7.38
N ALA A 128 -5.89 0.91 6.92
CA ALA A 128 -6.86 -0.07 6.42
C ALA A 128 -6.80 -0.27 4.89
N VAL A 129 -5.90 0.43 4.20
CA VAL A 129 -5.86 0.55 2.73
C VAL A 129 -4.48 0.19 2.15
N VAL A 130 -3.40 0.69 2.74
CA VAL A 130 -2.02 0.57 2.24
C VAL A 130 -1.17 -0.32 3.15
N GLY A 131 0.06 -0.61 2.73
CA GLY A 131 1.07 -1.32 3.52
C GLY A 131 1.12 -2.83 3.29
N ASP A 132 2.14 -3.46 3.87
CA ASP A 132 2.32 -4.90 3.84
C ASP A 132 1.14 -5.59 4.54
N THR A 133 0.71 -6.72 3.99
CA THR A 133 -0.43 -7.48 4.51
C THR A 133 0.01 -8.66 5.36
N PHE A 134 -0.84 -9.08 6.29
CA PHE A 134 -0.65 -10.28 7.09
C PHE A 134 -1.97 -11.03 7.27
N ALA A 135 -1.89 -12.32 7.62
CA ALA A 135 -3.07 -13.12 7.89
C ALA A 135 -3.64 -12.81 9.29
N VAL A 136 -4.93 -12.45 9.34
CA VAL A 136 -5.70 -12.34 10.60
C VAL A 136 -6.29 -13.69 11.01
N GLY A 137 -6.57 -13.89 12.29
CA GLY A 137 -7.17 -15.13 12.82
C GLY A 137 -6.19 -16.29 12.96
N CYS A 138 -4.89 -16.02 12.86
CA CYS A 138 -3.82 -16.95 13.19
C CYS A 138 -2.66 -16.21 13.85
N ARG A 139 -1.70 -16.98 14.38
CA ARG A 139 -0.46 -16.42 14.93
C ARG A 139 0.27 -15.57 13.90
N TRP A 140 0.71 -14.38 14.31
CA TRP A 140 1.50 -13.47 13.47
C TRP A 140 2.88 -14.02 13.17
N GLY A 141 3.26 -13.96 11.88
CA GLY A 141 4.55 -14.44 11.37
C GLY A 141 5.72 -13.55 11.79
N ASP A 142 6.91 -14.14 11.85
CA ASP A 142 8.12 -13.46 12.35
C ASP A 142 8.68 -12.39 11.40
N SER A 143 8.33 -12.46 10.12
CA SER A 143 8.77 -11.52 9.08
C SER A 143 7.90 -10.27 8.94
N ILE A 144 6.83 -10.12 9.74
CA ILE A 144 5.96 -8.95 9.66
C ILE A 144 6.74 -7.71 10.11
N VAL A 145 6.59 -6.61 9.38
CA VAL A 145 7.24 -5.33 9.70
C VAL A 145 6.84 -4.87 11.10
N TYR A 146 7.79 -4.41 11.92
CA TYR A 146 7.57 -3.99 13.32
C TYR A 146 6.89 -5.00 14.25
N ARG A 147 6.88 -6.29 13.90
CA ARG A 147 6.14 -7.34 14.62
C ARG A 147 6.34 -7.35 16.13
N GLU A 148 7.55 -7.09 16.62
CA GLU A 148 7.89 -7.20 18.04
C GLU A 148 7.12 -6.21 18.94
N GLU A 149 6.84 -5.00 18.46
CA GLU A 149 6.23 -3.92 19.25
C GLU A 149 4.82 -3.53 18.79
N SER A 150 4.50 -3.72 17.51
CA SER A 150 3.34 -3.07 16.91
C SER A 150 2.00 -3.79 17.14
N PHE A 151 2.02 -5.05 17.55
CA PHE A 151 0.82 -5.85 17.82
C PHE A 151 0.33 -5.75 19.27
N GLU A 152 1.08 -5.10 20.16
CA GLU A 152 0.70 -4.96 21.56
C GLU A 152 -0.69 -4.30 21.68
N GLY A 153 -1.63 -4.98 22.36
CA GLY A 153 -3.01 -4.50 22.53
C GLY A 153 -3.97 -4.81 21.37
N ASN A 154 -3.54 -5.55 20.34
CA ASN A 154 -4.50 -6.13 19.37
C ASN A 154 -5.34 -7.20 20.09
N PRO A 155 -6.69 -7.12 20.05
CA PRO A 155 -7.57 -8.06 20.76
C PRO A 155 -7.54 -9.50 20.22
N ASP A 156 -7.03 -9.73 18.99
CA ASP A 156 -6.86 -11.07 18.40
C ASP A 156 -5.49 -11.70 18.77
N GLY A 157 -4.71 -11.06 19.65
CA GLY A 157 -3.37 -11.49 20.05
C GLY A 157 -3.30 -12.57 21.13
N ASP A 158 -4.40 -12.81 21.83
CA ASP A 158 -4.52 -13.76 22.94
C ASP A 158 -5.05 -15.15 22.50
#